data_AF-A0A950B3T1-F1
#
_entry.id   AF-A0A950B3T1-F1
#
_cell.length_a   1.000
_cell.length_b   1.000
_cell.length_c   1.000
_cell.angle_alpha   90.00
_cell.angle_beta   90.00
_cell.angle_gamma   90.00
#
_symmetry.space_group_name_H-M   'P 1'
#
loop_
_entity.id
_entity.type
_entity.pdbx_description
1 polymer ?
#
loop_
_entity_poly.entity_id
_entity_poly.type
_entity_poly.pdbx_seq_one_letter_code
_entity_poly.pdbx_strand_id
1 'polypeptide(L)' 'PLVLDNLVADIMPASQRSDLTPAFSFNGQGIYVAGSSKAAPVDRISRWRGLLSRMQQEGFMP' A
#
# COMPACT_ATOMS: atom_id res chain seq x y z
N PRO A 1 -0.38 -9.07 9.87
CA PRO A 1 -1.62 -8.32 9.55
C PRO A 1 -2.65 -9.27 8.93
N LEU A 2 -3.90 -8.87 8.79
CA LEU A 2 -4.84 -9.54 7.89
C LEU A 2 -4.57 -9.10 6.45
N VAL A 3 -4.69 -10.02 5.49
CA VAL A 3 -4.46 -9.78 4.05
C VAL A 3 -5.79 -9.85 3.33
N LEU A 4 -6.16 -8.76 2.66
CA LEU A 4 -7.22 -8.74 1.67
C LEU A 4 -6.58 -8.91 0.28
N ASP A 5 -6.97 -9.97 -0.43
CA ASP A 5 -6.32 -10.40 -1.68
C ASP A 5 -7.33 -10.44 -2.83
N ASN A 6 -6.83 -10.39 -4.07
CA ASN A 6 -7.60 -10.52 -5.29
C ASN A 6 -7.55 -11.94 -5.90
N LEU A 7 -6.70 -12.84 -5.41
CA LEU A 7 -6.58 -14.24 -5.86
C LEU A 7 -7.16 -15.26 -4.87
N VAL A 8 -7.18 -14.92 -3.59
CA VAL A 8 -7.73 -15.75 -2.51
C VAL A 8 -8.88 -14.99 -1.86
N ALA A 9 -10.08 -15.59 -1.85
CA ALA A 9 -11.29 -14.91 -1.38
C ALA A 9 -11.31 -14.70 0.15
N ASP A 10 -10.66 -15.59 0.89
CA ASP A 10 -10.62 -15.52 2.35
C ASP A 10 -9.64 -14.45 2.85
N ILE A 11 -10.07 -13.68 3.85
CA ILE A 11 -9.20 -12.75 4.57
C ILE A 11 -8.40 -13.55 5.61
N MET A 12 -7.11 -13.71 5.36
CA MET A 12 -6.23 -14.54 6.19
C MET A 12 -5.13 -13.73 6.87
N PRO A 13 -4.65 -14.13 8.06
CA PRO A 13 -3.42 -13.58 8.64
C PRO A 13 -2.22 -13.80 7.72
N ALA A 14 -1.32 -12.82 7.65
CA ALA A 14 -0.10 -12.89 6.84
C ALA A 14 0.80 -14.10 7.19
N SER A 15 0.77 -14.57 8.44
CA SER A 15 1.48 -15.78 8.87
C SER A 15 0.94 -17.07 8.22
N GLN A 16 -0.27 -17.04 7.65
CA GLN A 16 -0.88 -18.15 6.91
C GLN A 16 -0.74 -17.99 5.38
N ARG A 17 -0.16 -16.88 4.91
CA ARG A 17 0.07 -16.57 3.48
C ARG A 17 1.55 -16.71 3.14
N SER A 18 2.06 -17.94 3.24
CA SER A 18 3.47 -18.25 2.96
C SER A 18 3.88 -18.02 1.50
N ASP A 19 2.90 -17.88 0.61
CA ASP A 19 3.07 -17.49 -0.80
C ASP A 19 3.44 -16.01 -0.99
N LEU A 20 3.20 -15.16 0.02
CA LEU A 20 3.44 -13.72 -0.05
C LEU A 20 4.71 -13.34 0.73
N THR A 21 5.72 -12.83 0.02
CA THR A 21 6.87 -12.16 0.63
C THR A 21 6.70 -10.64 0.50
N PRO A 22 6.49 -9.89 1.60
CA PRO A 22 6.30 -8.44 1.52
C PRO A 22 7.63 -7.74 1.16
N ALA A 23 7.61 -6.91 0.11
CA ALA A 23 8.75 -6.06 -0.25
C ALA A 23 8.73 -4.72 0.52
N PHE A 24 7.60 -4.02 0.47
CA PHE A 24 7.31 -2.81 1.25
C PHE A 24 5.79 -2.58 1.28
N SER A 25 5.33 -1.62 2.08
CA SER A 25 3.94 -1.15 2.08
C SER A 25 3.89 0.38 2.09
N PHE A 26 2.75 0.96 1.73
CA PHE A 26 2.55 2.41 1.81
C PHE A 26 1.07 2.73 2.00
N ASN A 27 0.80 3.94 2.48
CA ASN A 27 -0.53 4.54 2.53
C ASN A 27 -0.39 6.06 2.31
N GLY A 28 -1.47 6.84 2.48
CA GLY A 28 -1.42 8.30 2.32
C GLY A 28 -0.45 9.04 3.25
N GLN A 29 0.06 8.40 4.30
CA GLN A 29 0.94 9.01 5.30
C GLN A 29 2.43 8.71 5.03
N GLY A 30 2.75 7.58 4.40
CA GLY A 30 4.15 7.22 4.16
C GLY A 30 4.37 5.85 3.55
N ILE A 31 5.66 5.54 3.36
CA ILE A 31 6.19 4.27 2.86
C ILE A 31 6.90 3.56 4.02
N TYR A 32 6.59 2.28 4.21
CA TYR A 32 7.08 1.45 5.30
C TYR A 32 7.84 0.25 4.72
N VAL A 33 9.09 0.11 5.15
CA VAL A 33 9.99 -0.97 4.75
C VAL A 33 10.39 -1.74 6.00
N ALA A 34 10.36 -3.07 5.94
CA ALA A 34 10.78 -3.92 7.05
C ALA A 34 12.22 -3.56 7.48
N GLY A 35 12.44 -3.40 8.79
CA GLY A 35 13.74 -3.00 9.34
C GLY A 35 14.02 -1.49 9.35
N SER A 36 13.19 -0.66 8.70
CA SER A 36 13.26 0.80 8.85
C SER A 36 12.39 1.26 10.03
N SER A 37 12.95 2.06 10.93
CA SER A 37 12.21 2.71 12.01
C SER A 37 11.47 3.99 11.58
N LYS A 38 11.77 4.51 10.38
CA LYS A 38 11.17 5.74 9.86
C LYS A 38 10.41 5.46 8.57
N ALA A 39 9.20 6.02 8.49
CA ALA A 39 8.44 6.07 7.26
C ALA A 39 9.10 7.06 6.29
N ALA A 40 9.23 6.68 5.02
CA ALA A 40 9.64 7.60 3.98
C ALA A 40 8.42 8.37 3.45
N PRO A 41 8.61 9.59 2.91
CA PRO A 41 7.54 10.36 2.29
C PRO A 41 6.86 9.60 1.14
N VAL A 42 5.51 9.57 1.12
CA VAL A 42 4.70 8.85 0.10
C VAL A 42 4.80 9.49 -1.29
N ASP A 43 5.12 10.78 -1.36
CA ASP A 43 5.33 11.55 -2.59
C ASP A 43 6.49 11.02 -3.46
N ARG A 44 7.36 10.16 -2.90
CA ARG A 44 8.37 9.40 -3.64
C ARG A 44 7.77 8.36 -4.59
N ILE A 45 6.52 7.92 -4.39
CA ILE A 45 5.82 7.02 -5.31
C ILE A 45 5.14 7.84 -6.40
N SER A 46 5.82 8.03 -7.53
CA SER A 46 5.31 8.85 -8.65
C SER A 46 3.95 8.41 -9.17
N ARG A 47 3.69 7.10 -9.22
CA ARG A 47 2.39 6.53 -9.63
C ARG A 47 1.25 6.90 -8.67
N TRP A 48 1.54 6.99 -7.37
CA TRP A 48 0.57 7.40 -6.36
C TRP A 48 0.17 8.86 -6.53
N ARG A 49 1.15 9.75 -6.69
CA ARG A 49 0.89 11.17 -7.02
C ARG A 49 0.06 11.32 -8.29
N GLY A 50 0.36 10.55 -9.32
CA GLY A 50 -0.41 10.54 -10.56
C GLY A 50 -1.85 10.07 -10.35
N LEU A 51 -2.09 9.10 -9.47
CA LEU A 51 -3.44 8.66 -9.10
C LEU A 51 -4.23 9.79 -8.42
N LEU A 52 -3.64 10.45 -7.41
CA LEU A 52 -4.29 11.56 -6.69
C LEU A 52 -4.69 12.70 -7.65
N SER A 53 -3.82 13.03 -8.61
CA SER A 53 -4.13 14.05 -9.61
C SER A 53 -5.30 13.67 -10.51
N ARG A 54 -5.42 12.40 -10.93
CA ARG A 54 -6.58 11.94 -11.71
C ARG A 54 -7.86 11.91 -10.88
N MET A 55 -7.79 11.47 -9.63
CA MET A 55 -8.92 11.51 -8.71
C MET A 55 -9.47 12.95 -8.56
N GLN A 56 -8.59 13.94 -8.41
CA GLN A 56 -9.00 15.34 -8.39
C GLN A 56 -9.66 15.80 -9.70
N GLN A 57 -9.15 15.37 -10.85
CA GLN A 57 -9.75 15.68 -12.16
C GLN A 57 -11.13 15.03 -12.33
N GLU A 58 -11.36 13.87 -11.71
CA GLU A 58 -12.63 13.16 -11.70
C GLU A 58 -13.63 13.71 -10.65
N GLY A 59 -13.23 14.73 -9.88
CA GLY A 59 -14.08 15.39 -8.88
C GLY A 59 -14.01 14.79 -7.48
N PHE A 60 -13.08 13.86 -7.22
CA PHE A 60 -12.83 13.36 -5.88
C PHE A 60 -11.93 14.33 -5.09
N MET A 61 -12.09 14.32 -3.76
CA MET A 61 -11.20 15.03 -2.83
C MET A 61 -10.38 14.00 -2.04
N PRO A 62 -9.28 13.49 -2.63
CA PRO A 62 -8.43 12.49 -2.01
C PRO A 62 -7.46 13.07 -0.98
#